data_AF-A0A7C5XJ19-F1
#
_entry.id   AF-A0A7C5XJ19-F1
#
_cell.length_a   1.000
_cell.length_b   1.000
_cell.length_c   1.000
_cell.angle_alpha   90.00
_cell.angle_beta   90.00
_cell.angle_gamma   90.00
#
_symmetry.space_group_name_H-M   'P 1'
#
loop_
_entity.id
_entity.type
_entity.pdbx_description
1 polymer ?
#
loop_
_entity_poly.entity_id
_entity_poly.type
_entity_poly.pdbx_seq_one_letter_code
_entity_poly.pdbx_strand_id
1 'polypeptide(L)' 'MSEFSSYMEREYEVECDGQIVKLKPVKVWMLAPKGRRGVIIGLFKCPSGKVVRKAIGKAE' A
#
# COMPACT_ATOMS: atom_id res chain seq x y z
N MET A 1 -8.38 -17.50 2.92
CA MET A 1 -7.92 -16.34 2.11
C MET A 1 -7.05 -15.49 3.00
N SER A 2 -5.82 -15.15 2.58
CA SER A 2 -4.94 -14.33 3.41
C SER A 2 -5.50 -12.91 3.49
N GLU A 3 -5.46 -12.31 4.67
CA GLU A 3 -5.96 -10.96 4.96
C GLU A 3 -5.43 -9.91 3.96
N PHE A 4 -4.20 -10.10 3.48
CA PHE A 4 -3.53 -9.25 2.50
C PHE A 4 -4.08 -9.34 1.07
N SER A 5 -4.78 -10.42 0.70
CA SER A 5 -5.36 -10.56 -0.65
C SER A 5 -6.36 -9.44 -0.94
N SER A 6 -7.20 -9.09 0.04
CA SER A 6 -8.17 -8.00 -0.10
C SER A 6 -7.53 -6.64 -0.36
N TYR A 7 -6.36 -6.39 0.24
CA TYR A 7 -5.62 -5.15 0.06
C TYR A 7 -4.91 -5.08 -1.30
N MET A 8 -4.49 -6.22 -1.86
CA MET A 8 -3.85 -6.30 -3.20
C MET A 8 -4.84 -6.04 -4.35
N GLU A 9 -6.12 -6.35 -4.16
CA GLU A 9 -7.12 -6.25 -5.24
C GLU A 9 -7.73 -4.85 -5.39
N ARG A 10 -7.64 -4.04 -4.34
CA ARG A 10 -8.16 -2.66 -4.27
C ARG A 10 -7.24 -1.67 -4.96
N GLU A 11 -7.83 -0.62 -5.51
CA GLU A 11 -7.09 0.54 -6.01
C GLU A 11 -6.98 1.62 -4.93
N TYR A 12 -5.84 2.29 -4.90
CA TYR A 12 -5.57 3.37 -3.98
C TYR A 12 -5.09 4.58 -4.77
N GLU A 13 -5.49 5.76 -4.30
CA GLU A 13 -4.89 7.01 -4.76
C GLU A 13 -3.45 7.08 -4.27
N VAL A 14 -2.51 7.21 -5.20
CA VAL A 14 -1.07 7.29 -4.93
C VAL A 14 -0.53 8.51 -5.64
N GLU A 15 0.27 9.31 -4.94
CA GLU A 15 0.98 10.41 -5.56
C GLU A 15 2.21 9.87 -6.30
N CYS A 16 2.23 10.05 -7.61
CA CYS A 16 3.32 9.70 -8.51
C CYS A 16 3.76 10.97 -9.24
N ASP A 17 5.00 11.42 -9.00
CA ASP A 17 5.60 12.58 -9.68
C ASP A 17 4.71 13.86 -9.62
N GLY A 18 4.06 14.08 -8.47
CA GLY A 18 3.18 15.23 -8.24
C GLY A 18 1.76 15.08 -8.77
N GLN A 19 1.38 13.92 -9.29
CA GLN A 19 0.02 13.61 -9.76
C GLN A 19 -0.61 12.49 -8.93
N ILE A 20 -1.90 12.63 -8.63
CA ILE A 20 -2.67 11.56 -7.97
C ILE A 20 -3.17 10.58 -9.03
N VAL A 21 -2.74 9.32 -8.91
CA VAL A 21 -3.14 8.22 -9.79
C VAL A 21 -3.73 7.08 -8.98
N LYS A 22 -4.68 6.34 -9.55
CA LYS A 22 -5.25 5.13 -8.92
C LYS A 22 -4.44 3.92 -9.35
N LEU A 23 -3.86 3.22 -8.38
CA LEU A 23 -3.00 2.06 -8.63
C LEU A 23 -3.33 0.93 -7.67
N LYS A 24 -3.14 -0.31 -8.14
CA LYS A 24 -3.12 -1.51 -7.28
C LYS A 24 -1.71 -1.72 -6.72
N PRO A 25 -1.57 -2.25 -5.48
CA PRO A 25 -0.27 -2.57 -4.94
C PRO A 25 0.38 -3.73 -5.69
N VAL A 26 1.69 -3.68 -5.86
CA VAL A 26 2.54 -4.78 -6.32
C VAL A 26 2.87 -5.73 -5.16
N LYS A 27 2.93 -5.21 -3.94
CA LYS A 27 3.15 -5.98 -2.71
C LYS A 27 2.49 -5.30 -1.53
N VAL A 28 1.96 -6.10 -0.61
CA VAL A 28 1.40 -5.63 0.66
C VAL A 28 2.07 -6.36 1.82
N TRP A 29 2.33 -5.64 2.92
CA TRP A 29 2.78 -6.21 4.19
C TRP A 29 2.33 -5.36 5.37
N MET A 30 2.40 -5.93 6.58
CA MET A 30 2.15 -5.23 7.82
C MET A 30 3.47 -4.73 8.44
N LEU A 31 3.50 -3.48 8.90
CA LEU A 31 4.54 -2.92 9.75
C LEU A 31 3.96 -2.74 11.16
N ALA A 32 4.36 -3.59 12.10
CA ALA A 32 3.84 -3.60 13.47
C ALA A 32 4.97 -3.47 14.51
N PRO A 33 5.27 -2.25 14.99
CA PRO A 33 6.19 -2.04 16.11
C PRO A 33 5.62 -2.64 17.40
N LYS A 34 6.50 -3.18 18.27
CA LYS A 34 6.07 -3.72 19.57
C LYS A 34 5.34 -2.65 20.38
N GLY A 35 4.15 -2.99 20.89
CA GLY A 35 3.33 -2.09 21.72
C GLY A 35 2.60 -0.98 20.95
N ARG A 36 2.60 -0.99 19.61
CA ARG A 36 1.82 -0.06 18.77
C ARG A 36 0.93 -0.82 17.80
N ARG A 37 -0.17 -0.19 17.38
CA ARG A 37 -1.01 -0.73 16.31
C ARG A 37 -0.23 -0.79 15.00
N GLY A 38 -0.37 -1.89 14.28
CA GLY A 38 0.29 -2.09 12.99
C GLY A 38 -0.33 -1.23 11.89
N VAL A 39 0.44 -1.01 10.83
CA VAL A 39 -0.02 -0.34 9.62
C VAL A 39 0.19 -1.28 8.43
N ILE A 40 -0.78 -1.31 7.52
CA ILE A 40 -0.69 -2.06 6.28
C ILE A 40 -0.06 -1.14 5.24
N ILE A 41 1.07 -1.57 4.67
CA ILE A 41 1.82 -0.82 3.65
C ILE A 41 1.64 -1.51 2.30
N GLY A 42 1.29 -0.70 1.29
CA GLY A 42 1.34 -1.09 -0.11
C GLY A 42 2.57 -0.52 -0.81
N LEU A 43 3.22 -1.33 -1.63
CA LEU A 43 4.21 -0.90 -2.62
C LEU A 43 3.54 -0.73 -3.97
N PHE A 44 3.70 0.42 -4.59
CA PHE A 44 3.10 0.78 -5.87
C PHE A 44 4.18 1.07 -6.90
N LYS A 45 3.94 0.72 -8.16
CA LYS A 45 4.80 1.08 -9.28
C LYS A 45 4.09 2.17 -10.09
N CYS A 46 4.67 3.37 -10.11
CA CYS A 46 4.17 4.49 -10.87
C CYS A 46 4.39 4.27 -12.38
N PRO A 47 3.60 4.91 -13.26
CA PRO A 47 3.81 4.83 -14.72
C PRO A 47 5.20 5.27 -15.17
N SER A 48 5.85 6.19 -14.45
CA SER A 48 7.23 6.62 -14.66
C SER A 48 8.29 5.53 -14.35
N GLY A 49 7.88 4.41 -13.78
CA GLY A 49 8.76 3.32 -13.35
C GLY A 49 9.27 3.44 -11.90
N LYS A 50 9.09 4.60 -11.26
CA LYS A 50 9.40 4.79 -9.83
C LYS A 50 8.49 3.94 -8.95
N VAL A 51 8.98 3.60 -7.76
CA VAL A 51 8.21 2.84 -6.77
C VAL A 51 7.95 3.67 -5.52
N VAL A 52 6.73 3.61 -5.01
CA VAL A 52 6.27 4.39 -3.85
C VAL A 52 5.66 3.45 -2.82
N ARG A 53 5.89 3.73 -1.53
CA ARG A 53 5.23 3.03 -0.42
C ARG A 53 4.19 3.96 0.20
N LYS A 54 2.98 3.45 0.41
CA LYS A 54 1.89 4.20 1.06
C LYS A 54 1.20 3.33 2.11
N ALA A 55 0.83 3.95 3.23
CA ALA A 55 -0.04 3.32 4.21
C ALA A 55 -1.47 3.22 3.64
N ILE A 56 -2.01 2.01 3.61
CA ILE A 56 -3.30 1.68 2.98
C ILE A 56 -4.32 1.05 3.93
N GLY A 57 -3.92 0.83 5.19
CA GLY A 57 -4.79 0.27 6.22
C GLY A 57 -4.11 0.29 7.58
N LYS A 58 -4.89 -0.02 8.61
CA LYS A 58 -4.38 -0.28 9.97
C LYS A 58 -4.59 -1.76 10.26
N ALA A 59 -3.61 -2.39 10.89
CA ALA A 59 -3.82 -3.70 11.48
C ALA A 59 -4.71 -3.50 12.71
N GLU A 60 -5.83 -4.21 12.76
CA GLU A 60 -6.70 -4.24 13.95
C GLU A 60 -6.03 -5.03 15.08
#